data_AF-A0A821JM38-F1
#
_entry.id   AF-A0A821JM38-F1
#
_cell.length_a   1.000
_cell.length_b   1.000
_cell.length_c   1.000
_cell.angle_alpha   90.00
_cell.angle_beta   90.00
_cell.angle_gamma   90.00
#
_symmetry.space_group_name_H-M   'P 1'
#
loop_
_entity.id
_entity.type
_entity.pdbx_description
1 polymer ?
#
loop_
_entity_poly.entity_id
_entity_poly.type
_entity_poly.pdbx_seq_one_letter_code
_entity_poly.pdbx_strand_id
1 'polypeptide(L)' 'IVRLTSLFLHNNRFYYDGKIYRFLKGGPSNSGLIETLSNIHLNRMDNFLIDQSSTKQNEFYGRYQNQIFFTWNQSLDELE' A
#
# COMPACT_ATOMS: atom_id res chain seq x y z
N ILE A 1 -20.15 -0.09 4.32
CA ILE A 1 -18.90 -0.47 3.62
C ILE A 1 -18.02 -1.40 4.47
N VAL A 2 -17.56 -1.01 5.67
CA VAL A 2 -16.65 -1.83 6.51
C VAL A 2 -17.11 -3.28 6.74
N ARG A 3 -18.40 -3.49 7.07
CA ARG A 3 -18.95 -4.85 7.26
C ARG A 3 -18.90 -5.70 5.99
N LEU A 4 -19.19 -5.10 4.84
CA LEU A 4 -19.15 -5.77 3.54
C LEU A 4 -17.71 -6.10 3.13
N THR A 5 -16.78 -5.19 3.37
CA THR A 5 -15.34 -5.40 3.17
C THR A 5 -14.83 -6.55 4.03
N SER A 6 -15.19 -6.57 5.32
CA SER A 6 -14.83 -7.66 6.24
C SER A 6 -15.40 -9.01 5.76
N LEU A 7 -16.67 -9.03 5.35
CA LEU A 7 -17.29 -10.24 4.80
C LEU A 7 -16.58 -10.72 3.53
N PHE A 8 -16.21 -9.82 2.63
CA PHE A 8 -15.46 -10.14 1.41
C PHE A 8 -14.09 -10.74 1.74
N LEU A 9 -13.31 -10.08 2.60
CA LEU A 9 -11.98 -10.57 2.99
C LEU A 9 -12.06 -11.93 3.69
N HIS A 10 -13.06 -12.15 4.56
CA HIS A 10 -13.22 -13.40 5.29
C HIS A 10 -13.65 -14.59 4.40
N ASN A 11 -14.34 -14.30 3.29
CA ASN A 11 -14.88 -15.31 2.38
C ASN A 11 -14.15 -15.37 1.03
N ASN A 12 -12.97 -14.77 0.93
CA ASN A 12 -12.23 -14.69 -0.31
C ASN A 12 -11.64 -16.05 -0.70
N ARG A 13 -12.31 -16.76 -1.62
CA ARG A 13 -11.99 -18.13 -2.05
C ARG A 13 -11.47 -18.16 -3.48
N PHE A 14 -10.63 -19.14 -3.79
CA PHE A 14 -10.15 -19.40 -5.14
C PHE A 14 -10.11 -20.90 -5.44
N TYR A 15 -10.19 -21.24 -6.72
CA TYR A 15 -10.07 -22.61 -7.20
C TYR A 15 -8.64 -22.87 -7.66
N TYR A 16 -8.10 -24.02 -7.26
CA TYR A 16 -6.80 -24.50 -7.70
C TYR A 16 -6.80 -26.03 -7.64
N ASP A 17 -6.31 -26.70 -8.69
CA ASP A 17 -6.18 -28.16 -8.73
C ASP A 17 -7.45 -28.94 -8.27
N GLY A 18 -8.61 -28.56 -8.82
CA GLY A 18 -9.90 -29.18 -8.50
C GLY A 18 -10.40 -28.95 -7.06
N LYS A 19 -9.72 -28.12 -6.27
CA LYS A 19 -10.03 -27.86 -4.86
C LYS A 19 -10.31 -26.38 -4.62
N ILE A 20 -11.05 -26.10 -3.55
CA ILE A 20 -11.39 -24.75 -3.10
C ILE A 20 -10.47 -24.37 -1.95
N TYR A 21 -9.80 -23.24 -2.10
CA TYR A 21 -8.93 -22.65 -1.09
C TYR A 21 -9.45 -21.28 -0.67
N ARG A 22 -8.95 -20.78 0.46
CA ARG A 22 -9.22 -19.43 0.96
C ARG A 22 -7.91 -18.67 1.09
N PHE A 23 -7.91 -17.40 0.71
CA PHE A 23 -6.80 -16.51 1.02
C PHE A 23 -6.71 -16.30 2.53
N LEU A 24 -5.60 -16.74 3.13
CA LEU A 24 -5.35 -16.52 4.57
C LEU A 24 -4.85 -15.11 4.87
N LYS A 25 -4.15 -14.49 3.90
CA LYS A 25 -3.62 -13.14 3.96
C LYS A 25 -3.83 -12.45 2.62
N GLY A 26 -4.20 -11.17 2.66
CA GLY A 26 -4.46 -10.38 1.45
C GLY A 26 -5.67 -10.91 0.67
N GLY A 27 -5.56 -10.90 -0.65
CA GLY A 27 -6.58 -11.38 -1.56
C GLY A 27 -6.09 -11.42 -3.01
N PRO A 28 -6.99 -11.68 -3.95
CA PRO A 28 -6.64 -11.78 -5.37
C PRO A 28 -6.08 -10.46 -5.91
N SER A 29 -4.91 -10.53 -6.56
CA SER A 29 -4.18 -9.36 -7.09
C SER A 29 -4.88 -8.65 -8.24
N ASN A 30 -5.82 -9.33 -8.92
CA ASN A 30 -6.63 -8.76 -9.99
C ASN A 30 -7.94 -8.10 -9.49
N SER A 31 -8.16 -8.04 -8.16
CA SER A 31 -9.35 -7.40 -7.60
C SER A 31 -9.09 -5.93 -7.29
N GLY A 32 -9.82 -5.03 -7.96
CA GLY A 32 -9.75 -3.58 -7.69
C GLY A 32 -10.10 -3.21 -6.23
N LEU A 33 -10.93 -4.03 -5.56
CA LEU A 33 -11.19 -3.86 -4.13
C LEU A 33 -9.95 -4.17 -3.28
N ILE A 34 -9.25 -5.28 -3.57
CA ILE A 34 -8.01 -5.63 -2.86
C ILE A 34 -6.93 -4.57 -3.13
N GLU A 35 -6.82 -4.09 -4.37
CA GLU A 35 -5.91 -3.00 -4.73
C GLU A 35 -6.21 -1.74 -3.92
N THR A 36 -7.47 -1.32 -3.88
CA THR A 36 -7.90 -0.14 -3.11
C THR A 36 -7.59 -0.29 -1.62
N LEU A 37 -7.90 -1.46 -1.03
CA LEU A 37 -7.63 -1.73 0.38
C LEU A 37 -6.13 -1.77 0.69
N SER A 38 -5.34 -2.33 -0.22
CA SER A 38 -3.88 -2.37 -0.12
C SER A 38 -3.30 -0.95 -0.16
N ASN A 39 -3.79 -0.10 -1.06
CA ASN A 39 -3.36 1.30 -1.14
C ASN A 39 -3.72 2.10 0.12
N ILE A 40 -4.90 1.87 0.71
CA ILE A 40 -5.29 2.48 1.99
C ILE A 40 -4.37 2.00 3.13
N HIS A 41 -4.07 0.70 3.17
CA HIS A 41 -3.20 0.14 4.20
C HIS A 41 -1.78 0.67 4.09
N LEU A 42 -1.21 0.66 2.88
CA LEU A 42 0.12 1.21 2.60
C LEU A 42 0.19 2.70 2.95
N ASN A 43 -0.79 3.51 2.54
CA ASN A 43 -0.81 4.93 2.88
C ASN A 43 -0.81 5.18 4.40
N ARG A 44 -1.50 4.35 5.19
CA ARG A 44 -1.46 4.46 6.65
C ARG A 44 -0.08 4.10 7.22
N MET A 45 0.56 3.08 6.67
CA MET A 45 1.93 2.72 7.05
C MET A 45 2.92 3.82 6.65
N ASP A 46 2.79 4.37 5.45
CA ASP A 46 3.60 5.46 4.94
C ASP A 46 3.51 6.68 5.86
N ASN A 47 2.30 7.13 6.21
CA ASN A 47 2.11 8.27 7.11
C ASN A 47 2.74 8.01 8.48
N PHE A 48 2.58 6.79 9.03
CA PHE A 48 3.21 6.43 10.30
C PHE A 48 4.75 6.47 10.23
N LEU A 49 5.32 5.97 9.13
CA LEU A 49 6.78 6.00 8.93
C LEU A 49 7.28 7.42 8.72
N ILE A 50 6.58 8.22 7.90
CA ILE A 50 6.91 9.63 7.64
C ILE A 50 6.81 10.46 8.92
N ASP A 51 5.80 10.24 9.76
CA ASP A 51 5.65 10.95 11.03
C ASP A 51 6.77 10.58 12.04
N GLN A 52 7.33 9.37 11.94
CA GLN A 52 8.40 8.90 12.82
C GLN A 52 9.81 9.23 12.33
N SER A 53 10.04 9.12 11.03
CA SER A 53 11.25 9.66 10.41
C SER A 53 11.11 11.16 10.54
N SER A 54 12.02 11.84 11.24
CA SER A 54 12.03 13.29 11.28
C SER A 54 12.39 13.85 9.89
N THR A 55 11.53 13.64 8.86
CA THR A 55 11.74 14.10 7.49
C THR A 55 11.93 15.59 7.57
N LYS A 56 13.19 15.96 7.42
CA LYS A 56 13.71 17.28 7.69
C LYS A 56 13.12 18.20 6.62
N GLN A 57 13.01 19.48 6.95
CA GLN A 57 12.67 20.51 5.97
C GLN A 57 13.43 20.25 4.65
N ASN A 58 12.74 20.30 3.51
CA ASN A 58 13.24 20.03 2.14
C ASN A 58 13.35 18.57 1.64
N GLU A 59 12.59 17.60 2.16
CA GLU A 59 12.47 16.27 1.53
C GLU A 59 11.13 16.10 0.77
N PHE A 60 11.19 15.51 -0.43
CA PHE A 60 10.05 15.01 -1.18
C PHE A 60 9.92 13.50 -1.00
N TYR A 61 8.68 13.06 -0.79
CA TYR A 61 8.31 11.65 -0.73
C TYR A 61 7.38 11.31 -1.90
N GLY A 62 7.60 10.14 -2.50
CA GLY A 62 6.69 9.57 -3.49
C GLY A 62 6.62 8.06 -3.34
N ARG A 63 5.43 7.49 -3.56
CA ARG A 63 5.24 6.04 -3.63
C ARG A 63 4.69 5.64 -4.99
N TYR A 64 5.32 4.67 -5.61
CA TYR A 64 4.82 3.99 -6.80
C TYR A 64 4.66 2.51 -6.49
N GLN A 65 3.40 2.04 -6.46
CA GLN A 65 3.05 0.67 -6.08
C GLN A 65 3.67 0.28 -4.71
N ASN A 66 4.65 -0.63 -4.71
CA ASN A 66 5.35 -1.16 -3.54
C ASN A 66 6.73 -0.53 -3.32
N GLN A 67 7.08 0.52 -4.07
CA GLN A 67 8.35 1.22 -3.97
C GLN A 67 8.13 2.63 -3.41
N ILE A 68 8.94 2.97 -2.41
CA ILE A 68 8.99 4.29 -1.80
C ILE A 68 10.28 4.98 -2.25
N PHE A 69 10.15 6.24 -2.62
CA PHE A 69 11.24 7.10 -3.01
C PHE A 69 11.26 8.33 -2.11
N PHE A 70 12.45 8.68 -1.66
CA PHE A 70 12.73 9.94 -0.99
C PHE A 70 13.76 10.69 -1.85
N THR A 71 13.54 11.98 -2.07
CA THR A 71 14.48 12.86 -2.75
C THR A 71 14.52 14.21 -2.07
N TRP A 72 15.55 15.00 -2.33
CA TRP A 72 15.67 16.34 -1.77
C TRP A 72 14.99 17.36 -2.69
N ASN A 73 14.33 18.35 -2.09
CA ASN A 73 13.86 19.55 -2.76
C ASN A 73 14.99 20.58 -2.85
N GLN A 74 16.07 20.22 -3.56
CA GLN A 74 17.11 21.17 -3.95
C GLN A 74 17.09 21.31 -5.46
N SER A 75 17.15 22.55 -5.95
CA SER A 75 17.41 22.81 -7.38
C SER A 75 18.86 22.46 -7.70
N LEU A 76 19.12 22.09 -8.96
CA LEU A 76 20.49 21.85 -9.45
C LEU A 76 21.44 23.02 -9.17
N ASP A 77 20.91 24.24 -9.12
CA ASP A 77 21.65 25.48 -8.83
C ASP A 77 22.20 25.57 -7.39
N GLU A 78 21.74 24.73 -6.46
CA GLU A 78 22.21 24.70 -5.06
C GLU A 78 23.27 23.61 -4.79
N LEU A 79 23.60 22.80 -5.80
CA LEU A 79 24.55 21.68 -5.70
C LEU A 79 25.95 22.01 -6.27
N GLU A 80 26.14 23.20 -6.85
CA GLU A 80 27.43 23.78 -7.26
C GLU A 80 27.95 24.79 -6.21
#